data_AF-A0A7C1H8W6-F1
#
_entry.id   AF-A0A7C1H8W6-F1
#
_cell.length_a   1.000
_cell.length_b   1.000
_cell.length_c   1.000
_cell.angle_alpha   90.00
_cell.angle_beta   90.00
_cell.angle_gamma   90.00
#
_symmetry.space_group_name_H-M   'P 1'
#
loop_
_entity.id
_entity.type
_entity.pdbx_description
1 polymer ?
#
loop_
_entity_poly.entity_id
_entity_poly.type
_entity_poly.pdbx_seq_one_letter_code
_entity_poly.pdbx_strand_id
1 'polypeptide(L)'
;MLKKKAKEYIITIITVFFCLLSVTEAAASSNSAGALEVRPVYIFENKSGRDPFRPRSMQDEFPAIVEVSITAFSLQGITTDSLGTKAALFRSRSGTDFGYIFINGRLYGENNNVITGIAGEVRSDREVLLIQGDREVLFRLEEFQGGPNIRPDVPGNAPAGQLNNNAGRQNEDN
;
A
#
# COMPACT_ATOMS: atom_id res chain seq x y z
N MET A 1 52.00 27.63 20.13
CA MET A 1 51.37 28.98 20.17
C MET A 1 52.05 29.86 19.14
N LEU A 2 51.34 30.30 18.08
CA LEU A 2 51.91 31.15 17.03
C LEU A 2 52.13 32.59 17.53
N LYS A 3 53.29 33.19 17.23
CA LYS A 3 53.61 34.57 17.58
C LYS A 3 52.57 35.52 16.97
N LYS A 4 52.11 36.52 17.72
CA LYS A 4 51.00 37.44 17.35
C LYS A 4 51.13 38.02 15.93
N LYS A 5 52.35 38.39 15.52
CA LYS A 5 52.65 38.93 14.19
C LYS A 5 52.42 37.93 13.04
N ALA A 6 52.59 36.63 13.28
CA ALA A 6 52.36 35.60 12.26
C ALA A 6 50.86 35.39 11.99
N LYS A 7 50.01 35.60 13.00
CA LYS A 7 48.55 35.50 12.84
C LYS A 7 48.00 36.63 11.97
N GLU A 8 48.49 37.85 12.16
CA GLU A 8 48.07 39.02 11.37
C GLU A 8 48.41 38.83 9.88
N TYR A 9 49.61 38.30 9.58
CA TYR A 9 50.01 38.00 8.20
C TYR A 9 49.12 36.94 7.53
N ILE A 10 48.79 35.86 8.26
CA ILE A 10 47.93 34.79 7.72
C ILE A 10 46.54 35.32 7.39
N ILE A 11 45.96 36.16 8.26
CA ILE A 11 44.64 36.75 8.04
C ILE A 11 44.66 37.65 6.80
N THR A 12 45.70 38.49 6.63
CA THR A 12 45.81 39.36 5.45
C THR A 12 45.92 38.58 4.13
N ILE A 13 46.68 37.48 4.11
CA ILE A 13 46.82 36.64 2.92
C ILE A 13 45.49 35.97 2.55
N ILE A 14 44.76 35.45 3.54
CA ILE A 14 43.45 34.83 3.32
C ILE A 14 42.45 35.84 2.76
N THR A 15 42.41 37.07 3.29
CA THR A 15 41.50 38.11 2.77
C THR A 15 41.82 38.53 1.33
N VAL A 16 43.11 38.66 0.98
CA VAL A 16 43.50 39.00 -0.40
C VAL A 16 43.16 37.87 -1.37
N PHE A 17 43.37 36.62 -0.95
CA PHE A 17 43.03 35.44 -1.74
C PHE A 17 41.51 35.33 -1.99
N PHE A 18 40.70 35.62 -0.96
CA PHE A 18 39.23 35.60 -1.08
C PHE A 18 38.71 36.73 -1.99
N CYS A 19 39.32 37.92 -1.95
CA CYS A 19 38.96 39.01 -2.86
C CYS A 19 39.30 38.72 -4.33
N LEU A 20 40.41 38.01 -4.60
CA LEU A 20 40.82 37.64 -5.96
C LEU A 20 39.91 36.58 -6.59
N LEU A 21 39.28 35.71 -5.79
CA LEU A 21 38.35 34.68 -6.26
C LEU A 21 36.99 35.24 -6.72
N SER A 22 36.59 36.42 -6.24
CA SER A 22 35.29 37.05 -6.55
C SER A 22 35.26 37.86 -7.86
N VAL A 23 36.35 37.91 -8.65
CA VAL A 23 36.44 38.78 -9.85
C VAL A 23 36.25 37.99 -11.17
N THR A 24 36.12 36.67 -11.14
CA THR A 24 36.07 35.86 -12.38
C THR A 24 34.69 35.29 -12.70
N GLU A 25 33.65 36.13 -12.77
CA GLU A 25 32.38 35.77 -13.43
C GLU A 25 31.81 36.96 -14.20
N ALA A 26 32.50 37.37 -15.26
CA ALA A 26 31.94 38.27 -16.27
C ALA A 26 32.65 38.07 -17.62
N ALA A 27 32.24 37.04 -18.37
CA ALA A 27 32.23 37.04 -19.84
C ALA A 27 31.78 35.65 -20.34
N ALA A 28 30.48 35.38 -20.28
CA ALA A 28 29.88 34.37 -21.14
C ALA A 28 29.15 35.09 -22.29
N SER A 29 29.55 34.73 -23.50
CA SER A 29 28.73 34.77 -24.73
C SER A 29 28.59 36.11 -25.47
N SER A 30 29.29 36.21 -26.60
CA SER A 30 28.67 36.69 -27.84
C SER A 30 29.42 36.16 -29.07
N ASN A 31 29.28 34.87 -29.37
CA ASN A 31 29.59 34.36 -30.71
C ASN A 31 28.40 34.67 -31.61
N SER A 32 28.42 35.82 -32.30
CA SER A 32 27.45 36.15 -33.34
C SER A 32 27.87 35.50 -34.66
N ALA A 33 27.64 34.19 -34.80
CA ALA A 33 27.54 33.56 -36.10
C ALA A 33 26.10 33.79 -36.60
N GLY A 34 25.97 34.39 -37.78
CA GLY A 34 24.67 34.69 -38.40
C GLY A 34 23.77 33.45 -38.43
N ALA A 35 22.79 33.43 -37.53
CA ALA A 35 21.87 32.32 -37.39
C ALA A 35 20.83 32.40 -38.50
N LEU A 36 20.73 31.33 -39.28
CA LEU A 36 19.68 31.15 -40.27
C LEU A 36 18.33 31.10 -39.52
N GLU A 37 17.59 32.21 -39.50
CA GLU A 37 16.27 32.28 -38.87
C GLU A 37 15.26 31.48 -39.69
N VAL A 38 15.15 30.18 -39.40
CA VAL A 38 14.04 29.36 -39.89
C VAL A 38 12.80 29.78 -39.11
N ARG A 39 11.98 30.65 -39.71
CA ARG A 39 10.68 31.02 -39.15
C ARG A 39 9.67 29.91 -39.46
N PRO A 40 8.93 29.42 -38.46
CA PRO A 40 7.87 28.45 -38.70
C PRO A 40 6.81 29.06 -39.62
N VAL A 41 6.34 28.29 -40.60
CA VAL A 41 5.30 28.69 -41.57
C VAL A 41 3.99 29.09 -40.88
N TYR A 42 3.78 28.62 -39.65
CA TYR A 42 2.62 28.95 -38.84
C TYR A 42 2.97 28.86 -37.34
N ILE A 43 2.71 29.92 -36.59
CA ILE A 43 2.79 29.94 -35.13
C ILE A 43 1.36 29.93 -34.61
N PHE A 44 0.99 28.87 -33.89
CA PHE A 44 -0.31 28.81 -33.24
C PHE A 44 -0.30 29.73 -32.02
N GLU A 45 -0.87 30.93 -32.16
CA GLU A 45 -1.08 31.85 -31.05
C GLU A 45 -2.30 31.42 -30.24
N ASN A 46 -2.04 30.76 -29.12
CA ASN A 46 -3.08 30.34 -28.22
C ASN A 46 -3.62 31.51 -27.38
N LYS A 47 -4.77 32.03 -27.77
CA LYS A 47 -5.46 33.16 -27.09
C LYS A 47 -5.90 32.84 -25.65
N SER A 48 -5.91 31.57 -25.26
CA SER A 48 -6.43 31.12 -23.96
C SER A 48 -5.33 30.81 -22.94
N GLY A 49 -4.05 31.06 -23.26
CA GLY A 49 -2.91 30.86 -22.35
C GLY A 49 -2.65 29.40 -21.94
N ARG A 50 -3.43 28.43 -22.44
CA ARG A 50 -3.39 27.03 -22.05
C ARG A 50 -3.00 26.15 -23.22
N ASP A 51 -1.77 25.69 -23.24
CA ASP A 51 -1.25 24.74 -24.25
C ASP A 51 -2.27 23.63 -24.59
N PRO A 52 -2.72 23.54 -25.86
CA PRO A 52 -3.72 22.57 -26.29
C PRO A 52 -3.19 21.13 -26.28
N PHE A 53 -1.86 20.94 -26.21
CA PHE A 53 -1.21 19.63 -26.20
C PHE A 53 -0.86 19.15 -24.79
N ARG A 54 -1.14 19.95 -23.74
CA ARG A 54 -0.94 19.51 -22.36
C ARG A 54 -2.19 18.76 -21.87
N PRO A 55 -2.11 17.43 -21.64
CA PRO A 55 -3.25 16.64 -21.17
C PRO A 55 -3.76 17.19 -19.84
N ARG A 56 -5.08 17.20 -19.67
CA ARG A 56 -5.75 17.77 -18.48
C ARG A 56 -5.42 17.02 -17.18
N SER A 57 -4.87 15.82 -17.26
CA SER A 57 -4.82 14.86 -16.16
C SER A 57 -3.47 14.75 -15.45
N MET A 58 -2.56 15.71 -15.59
CA MET A 58 -1.52 15.90 -14.56
C MET A 58 -2.13 16.71 -13.40
N GLN A 59 -3.24 16.23 -12.85
CA GLN A 59 -3.57 16.56 -11.48
C GLN A 59 -2.59 15.71 -10.67
N ASP A 60 -1.66 16.34 -9.96
CA ASP A 60 -0.92 15.65 -8.92
C ASP A 60 -1.96 15.10 -7.93
N GLU A 61 -2.32 13.83 -8.10
CA GLU A 61 -3.08 13.09 -7.11
C GLU A 61 -2.14 12.93 -5.91
N PHE A 62 -2.10 13.96 -5.06
CA PHE A 62 -1.58 13.79 -3.72
C PHE A 62 -2.38 12.64 -3.10
N PRO A 63 -1.72 11.55 -2.66
CA PRO A 63 -2.44 10.45 -2.06
C PRO A 63 -3.24 11.04 -0.89
N ALA A 64 -4.56 10.94 -0.97
CA ALA A 64 -5.43 11.31 0.13
C ALA A 64 -4.92 10.54 1.35
N ILE A 65 -4.48 11.26 2.38
CA ILE A 65 -4.05 10.63 3.63
C ILE A 65 -5.33 10.05 4.24
N VAL A 66 -5.57 8.76 4.00
CA VAL A 66 -6.70 8.06 4.60
C VAL A 66 -6.36 7.90 6.08
N GLU A 67 -7.01 8.69 6.92
CA GLU A 67 -6.90 8.57 8.36
C GLU A 67 -7.66 7.31 8.81
N VAL A 68 -6.93 6.22 9.01
CA VAL A 68 -7.49 4.93 9.42
C VAL A 68 -7.25 4.71 10.91
N SER A 69 -8.30 4.36 11.65
CA SER A 69 -8.21 4.03 13.07
C SER A 69 -8.27 2.52 13.31
N ILE A 70 -7.33 1.98 14.07
CA ILE A 70 -7.28 0.53 14.36
C ILE A 70 -8.55 0.01 15.08
N THR A 71 -9.24 0.85 15.84
CA THR A 71 -10.46 0.44 16.57
C THR A 71 -11.65 0.18 15.65
N ALA A 72 -11.60 0.67 14.41
CA ALA A 72 -12.64 0.45 13.42
C ALA A 72 -12.54 -0.93 12.75
N PHE A 73 -11.48 -1.71 13.01
CA PHE A 73 -11.28 -2.98 12.33
C PHE A 73 -12.05 -4.15 12.94
N SER A 74 -12.27 -5.15 12.10
CA SER A 74 -12.73 -6.49 12.47
C SER A 74 -11.87 -7.51 11.73
N LEU A 75 -11.27 -8.44 12.47
CA LEU A 75 -10.44 -9.51 11.91
C LEU A 75 -11.33 -10.53 11.19
N GLN A 76 -11.07 -10.75 9.91
CA GLN A 76 -11.82 -11.67 9.07
C GLN A 76 -11.16 -13.04 8.97
N GLY A 77 -9.83 -13.08 8.93
CA GLY A 77 -9.08 -14.31 8.75
C GLY A 77 -7.58 -14.12 8.93
N ILE A 78 -6.89 -15.21 9.20
CA ILE A 78 -5.43 -15.30 9.21
C ILE A 78 -5.06 -16.42 8.23
N THR A 79 -4.14 -16.15 7.32
CA THR A 79 -3.61 -17.11 6.36
C THR A 79 -2.11 -17.24 6.54
N THR A 80 -1.58 -18.38 6.14
CA THR A 80 -0.14 -18.66 6.18
C THR A 80 0.29 -19.10 4.80
N ASP A 81 1.32 -18.45 4.26
CA ASP A 81 1.91 -18.84 2.98
C ASP A 81 2.77 -20.11 3.14
N SER A 82 3.08 -20.77 2.02
CA SER A 82 4.02 -21.89 1.89
C SER A 82 5.39 -21.66 2.54
N LEU A 83 5.82 -20.40 2.63
CA LEU A 83 7.07 -19.98 3.29
C LEU A 83 6.92 -19.76 4.81
N GLY A 84 5.73 -19.97 5.38
CA GLY A 84 5.42 -19.76 6.80
C GLY A 84 5.08 -18.32 7.17
N THR A 85 5.04 -17.39 6.20
CA THR A 85 4.66 -16.00 6.44
C THR A 85 3.17 -15.90 6.75
N LYS A 86 2.83 -15.32 7.91
CA LYS A 86 1.44 -15.10 8.31
C LYS A 86 0.92 -13.75 7.81
N ALA A 87 -0.28 -13.75 7.26
CA ALA A 87 -1.01 -12.56 6.86
C ALA A 87 -2.37 -12.56 7.54
N ALA A 88 -2.85 -11.38 7.96
CA ALA A 88 -4.16 -11.22 8.54
C ALA A 88 -5.01 -10.26 7.70
N LEU A 89 -6.27 -10.64 7.48
CA LEU A 89 -7.24 -9.85 6.74
C LEU A 89 -8.17 -9.12 7.71
N PHE A 90 -8.27 -7.81 7.57
CA PHE A 90 -9.14 -6.96 8.34
C PHE A 90 -10.20 -6.31 7.45
N ARG A 91 -11.38 -6.07 8.01
CA ARG A 91 -12.41 -5.23 7.39
C ARG A 91 -12.68 -4.04 8.28
N SER A 92 -12.89 -2.85 7.69
CA SER A 92 -13.38 -1.72 8.46
C SER A 92 -14.88 -1.87 8.73
N ARG A 93 -15.29 -1.58 9.97
CA ARG A 93 -16.70 -1.46 10.36
C ARG A 93 -17.38 -0.24 9.74
N SER A 94 -16.61 0.72 9.23
CA SER A 94 -17.14 1.94 8.60
C SER A 94 -17.75 1.71 7.21
N GLY A 95 -17.78 0.47 6.70
CA GLY A 95 -18.48 0.13 5.46
C GLY A 95 -17.68 0.31 4.17
N THR A 96 -16.35 0.49 4.24
CA THR A 96 -15.51 0.36 3.06
C THR A 96 -15.48 -1.10 2.60
N ASP A 97 -15.74 -1.32 1.31
CA ASP A 97 -15.74 -2.67 0.70
C ASP A 97 -14.33 -3.26 0.62
N PHE A 98 -13.30 -2.42 0.59
CA PHE A 98 -11.92 -2.86 0.55
C PHE A 98 -11.45 -3.36 1.93
N GLY A 99 -10.84 -4.55 1.95
CA GLY A 99 -10.23 -5.14 3.14
C GLY A 99 -8.78 -4.68 3.32
N TYR A 100 -8.31 -4.60 4.55
CA TYR A 100 -6.93 -4.26 4.89
C TYR A 100 -6.13 -5.53 5.13
N ILE A 101 -4.90 -5.57 4.64
CA ILE A 101 -4.03 -6.74 4.77
C ILE A 101 -2.89 -6.40 5.71
N PHE A 102 -2.70 -7.19 6.76
CA PHE A 102 -1.57 -7.06 7.67
C PHE A 102 -0.58 -8.20 7.43
N ILE A 103 0.65 -7.86 7.07
CA ILE A 103 1.71 -8.82 6.81
C ILE A 103 3.06 -8.18 7.15
N ASN A 104 3.98 -8.96 7.73
CA ASN A 104 5.34 -8.52 8.09
C ASN A 104 5.35 -7.23 8.94
N GLY A 105 4.43 -7.11 9.91
CA GLY A 105 4.38 -5.97 10.83
C GLY A 105 3.76 -4.69 10.24
N ARG A 106 3.29 -4.72 8.98
CA ARG A 106 2.76 -3.55 8.27
C ARG A 106 1.33 -3.79 7.83
N LEU A 107 0.52 -2.73 7.86
CA LEU A 107 -0.84 -2.73 7.37
C LEU A 107 -0.90 -2.10 5.97
N TYR A 108 -1.55 -2.79 5.05
CA TYR A 108 -1.74 -2.39 3.67
C TYR A 108 -3.22 -2.12 3.43
N GLY A 109 -3.51 -0.98 2.82
CA GLY A 109 -4.83 -0.61 2.33
C GLY A 109 -4.94 -0.82 0.83
N GLU A 110 -5.79 0.00 0.22
CA GLU A 110 -6.05 -0.03 -1.22
C GLU A 110 -4.77 0.20 -2.04
N ASN A 111 -4.67 -0.48 -3.20
CA ASN A 111 -3.55 -0.35 -4.14
C ASN A 111 -2.16 -0.63 -3.52
N ASN A 112 -2.08 -1.53 -2.53
CA ASN A 112 -0.85 -1.86 -1.78
C ASN A 112 -0.23 -0.67 -1.03
N ASN A 113 -1.01 0.38 -0.74
CA ASN A 113 -0.52 1.51 0.04
C ASN A 113 -0.30 1.10 1.49
N VAL A 114 0.92 1.32 1.98
CA VAL A 114 1.26 1.07 3.38
C VAL A 114 0.65 2.16 4.25
N ILE A 115 -0.17 1.77 5.22
CA ILE A 115 -0.71 2.68 6.21
C ILE A 115 0.35 2.90 7.29
N THR A 116 0.84 4.13 7.38
CA THR A 116 1.88 4.51 8.34
C THR A 116 1.30 4.70 9.75
N GLY A 117 2.14 4.59 10.77
CA GLY A 117 1.73 4.78 12.16
C GLY A 117 0.98 3.60 12.79
N ILE A 118 0.82 2.49 12.06
CA ILE A 118 0.27 1.23 12.57
C ILE A 118 1.35 0.15 12.49
N ALA A 119 1.64 -0.47 13.62
CA ALA A 119 2.53 -1.62 13.76
C ALA A 119 1.77 -2.77 14.42
N GLY A 120 2.39 -3.96 14.51
CA GLY A 120 1.73 -5.08 15.17
C GLY A 120 2.46 -6.40 15.01
N GLU A 121 1.81 -7.47 15.46
CA GLU A 121 2.30 -8.83 15.36
C GLU A 121 1.14 -9.84 15.26
N VAL A 122 1.30 -10.87 14.44
CA VAL A 122 0.42 -12.04 14.45
C VAL A 122 0.90 -13.00 15.54
N ARG A 123 0.23 -13.02 16.70
CA ARG A 123 0.65 -13.83 17.87
C ARG A 123 0.34 -15.31 17.70
N SER A 124 -0.74 -15.65 17.00
CA SER A 124 -1.16 -17.04 16.77
C SER A 124 -1.99 -17.16 15.49
N ASP A 125 -2.45 -18.36 15.16
CA ASP A 125 -3.38 -18.59 14.04
C ASP A 125 -4.78 -18.01 14.28
N ARG A 126 -5.02 -17.40 15.45
CA ARG A 126 -6.31 -16.83 15.85
C ARG A 126 -6.21 -15.43 16.41
N GLU A 127 -5.01 -14.91 16.65
CA GLU A 127 -4.81 -13.65 17.35
C GLU A 127 -3.84 -12.72 16.61
N VAL A 128 -4.23 -11.46 16.48
CA VAL A 128 -3.41 -10.41 15.88
C VAL A 128 -3.44 -9.19 16.79
N LEU A 129 -2.27 -8.64 17.07
CA LEU A 129 -2.10 -7.40 17.81
C LEU A 129 -1.79 -6.26 16.85
N LEU A 130 -2.54 -5.17 16.93
CA LEU A 130 -2.21 -3.91 16.26
C LEU A 130 -1.98 -2.79 17.27
N ILE A 131 -1.01 -1.94 16.98
CA ILE A 131 -0.58 -0.80 17.78
C ILE A 131 -0.59 0.44 16.91
N GLN A 132 -1.21 1.52 17.40
CA GLN A 132 -1.28 2.83 16.73
C GLN A 132 -1.09 3.94 17.77
N GLY A 133 0.08 4.58 17.77
CA GLY A 133 0.46 5.51 18.85
C GLY A 133 0.46 4.79 20.21
N ASP A 134 -0.31 5.33 21.16
CA ASP A 134 -0.45 4.76 22.52
C ASP A 134 -1.56 3.71 22.64
N ARG A 135 -2.23 3.36 21.54
CA ARG A 135 -3.34 2.40 21.52
C ARG A 135 -2.87 1.03 21.06
N GLU A 136 -3.25 0.00 21.80
CA GLU A 136 -3.03 -1.41 21.49
C GLU A 136 -4.39 -2.13 21.43
N VAL A 137 -4.62 -2.90 20.37
CA VAL A 137 -5.86 -3.66 20.17
C VAL A 137 -5.52 -5.10 19.79
N LEU A 138 -6.00 -6.04 20.59
CA LEU A 138 -5.90 -7.48 20.31
C LEU A 138 -7.18 -7.95 19.61
N PHE A 139 -7.02 -8.45 18.40
CA PHE A 139 -8.09 -9.06 17.62
C PHE A 139 -8.04 -10.57 17.75
N ARG A 140 -9.21 -11.19 17.90
CA ARG A 140 -9.38 -12.64 17.98
C ARG A 140 -10.36 -13.10 16.91
N LEU A 141 -10.04 -14.19 16.22
CA LEU A 141 -11.01 -14.86 15.36
C LEU A 141 -12.07 -15.52 16.24
N GLU A 142 -13.33 -15.13 16.06
CA GLU A 142 -14.44 -15.81 16.71
C GLU A 142 -14.52 -17.25 16.22
N GLU A 143 -14.79 -18.18 17.14
CA GLU A 143 -15.10 -19.55 16.77
C GLU A 143 -16.43 -19.58 16.02
N PHE A 144 -16.37 -19.85 14.72
CA PHE A 144 -17.54 -20.02 13.89
C PHE A 144 -18.34 -21.24 14.37
N GLN A 145 -19.28 -21.04 15.29
CA GLN A 145 -20.20 -22.07 15.73
C GLN A 145 -21.28 -22.27 14.64
N GLY A 146 -21.05 -23.23 13.76
CA GLY A 146 -22.10 -23.90 12.98
C GLY A 146 -22.67 -23.12 11.78
N GLY A 147 -21.96 -23.16 10.65
CA GLY A 147 -22.60 -22.98 9.35
C GLY A 147 -23.32 -24.27 8.91
N PRO A 148 -24.33 -24.19 8.02
CA PRO A 148 -24.94 -25.39 7.45
C PRO A 148 -23.86 -26.25 6.79
N ASN A 149 -23.76 -27.49 7.24
CA ASN A 149 -22.80 -28.46 6.74
C ASN A 149 -23.23 -28.89 5.34
N ILE A 150 -22.91 -28.11 4.30
CA ILE A 150 -23.15 -28.50 2.92
C ILE A 150 -22.13 -29.59 2.59
N ARG A 151 -22.49 -30.83 2.90
CA ARG A 151 -21.86 -31.99 2.28
C ARG A 151 -22.18 -31.91 0.79
N PRO A 152 -21.21 -32.05 -0.12
CA PRO A 152 -21.55 -32.28 -1.51
C PRO A 152 -22.39 -33.56 -1.56
N ASP A 153 -23.65 -33.44 -1.99
CA ASP A 153 -24.51 -34.58 -2.25
C ASP A 153 -23.76 -35.52 -3.19
N VAL A 154 -23.45 -36.71 -2.68
CA VAL A 154 -22.92 -37.79 -3.50
C VAL A 154 -23.97 -38.07 -4.57
N PRO A 155 -23.68 -37.91 -5.87
CA PRO A 155 -24.64 -38.20 -6.90
C PRO A 155 -24.79 -39.72 -6.98
N GLY A 156 -25.95 -40.22 -6.56
CA GLY A 156 -26.35 -41.61 -6.78
C GLY A 156 -26.08 -42.54 -5.61
N ASN A 157 -26.98 -42.53 -4.63
CA ASN A 157 -27.67 -43.74 -4.21
C ASN A 157 -28.87 -43.36 -3.35
N ALA A 158 -30.07 -43.49 -3.93
CA ALA A 158 -31.33 -43.42 -3.22
C ALA A 158 -31.33 -44.40 -2.03
N PRO A 159 -31.98 -44.06 -0.91
CA PRO A 159 -32.07 -44.98 0.23
C PRO A 159 -32.85 -46.23 -0.18
N ALA A 160 -32.20 -47.39 -0.03
CA ALA A 160 -32.83 -48.68 -0.19
C ALA A 160 -34.07 -48.75 0.71
N GLY A 161 -35.22 -49.02 0.08
CA GLY A 161 -36.49 -49.21 0.74
C GLY A 161 -36.42 -50.26 1.83
N GLN A 162 -37.21 -50.00 2.87
CA GLN A 162 -37.52 -50.91 3.96
C GLN A 162 -37.79 -52.33 3.45
N LEU A 163 -36.98 -53.29 3.89
CA LEU A 163 -37.27 -54.72 3.76
C LEU A 163 -38.51 -55.03 4.61
N ASN A 164 -39.65 -55.19 3.94
CA ASN A 164 -40.89 -55.71 4.51
C ASN A 164 -40.73 -57.24 4.68
N ASN A 165 -40.46 -57.66 5.92
CA ASN A 165 -40.52 -59.06 6.30
C ASN A 165 -42.00 -59.46 6.48
N ASN A 166 -42.61 -60.03 5.44
CA ASN A 166 -43.81 -60.83 5.63
C ASN A 166 -43.65 -62.18 4.94
N ALA A 167 -43.52 -63.19 5.81
CA ALA A 167 -43.28 -64.58 5.49
C ALA A 167 -44.48 -65.18 4.74
N GLY A 168 -44.20 -65.80 3.59
CA GLY A 168 -45.08 -66.81 3.02
C GLY A 168 -45.14 -68.01 3.96
N ARG A 169 -46.32 -68.28 4.52
CA ARG A 169 -46.68 -69.62 5.00
C ARG A 169 -47.53 -70.28 3.93
N GLN A 170 -47.04 -71.44 3.54
CA GLN A 170 -47.65 -72.43 2.67
C GLN A 170 -49.02 -72.84 3.21
N ASN A 171 -50.02 -72.90 2.34
CA ASN A 171 -51.13 -73.82 2.50
C ASN A 171 -50.95 -74.90 1.45
N GLU A 172 -50.60 -76.09 1.92
CA GLU A 172 -50.87 -77.36 1.25
C GLU A 172 -52.39 -77.62 1.29
N ASP A 173 -52.83 -78.56 0.45
CA ASP A 173 -54.16 -79.22 0.39
C ASP A 173 -55.22 -78.61 -0.56
N ASN A 174 -55.19 -79.05 -1.83
CA ASN A 174 -56.19 -79.98 -2.41
C ASN A 174 -55.83 -80.39 -3.85
#